data_AF-A0A3C1TH37-F1
#
_entry.id   AF-A0A3C1TH37-F1
#
_cell.length_a   1.000
_cell.length_b   1.000
_cell.length_c   1.000
_cell.angle_alpha   90.00
_cell.angle_beta   90.00
_cell.angle_gamma   90.00
#
_symmetry.space_group_name_H-M   'P 1'
#
loop_
_entity.id
_entity.type
_entity.pdbx_description
1 polymer ?
#
loop_
_entity_poly.entity_id
_entity_poly.type
_entity_poly.pdbx_seq_one_letter_code
_entity_poly.pdbx_strand_id
1 'polypeptide(L)'
;MNSPSTDSRPKRLLSLDALRGFDMFWIAGGENIFHSLAEATGWTGAILMAEQLSHPEWNGFRAYDLIFPLFLFLAGVSTPFSLGRRIEQGADRSQLLRKIIQRGLTLVLLGIIYNNGLEIKPLSEMRFPSVLARIGLAGMFAQIIYLYFSTKAQYIWFVSLLLGY
;
A
#
# COMPACT_ATOMS: atom_id res chain seq x y z
N MET A 1 22.14 27.55 31.53
CA MET A 1 21.95 27.73 30.07
C MET A 1 21.63 26.37 29.49
N ASN A 2 20.36 26.11 29.17
CA ASN A 2 19.93 24.83 28.62
C ASN A 2 20.22 24.85 27.11
N SER A 3 21.17 24.04 26.67
CA SER A 3 21.43 23.82 25.25
C SER A 3 20.15 23.30 24.58
N PRO A 4 19.76 23.81 23.39
CA PRO A 4 18.66 23.24 22.64
C PRO A 4 19.07 21.84 22.21
N SER A 5 18.32 20.83 22.64
CA SER A 5 18.45 19.48 22.11
C SER A 5 18.14 19.53 20.62
N THR A 6 19.16 19.33 19.79
CA THR A 6 18.98 19.01 18.37
C THR A 6 18.31 17.65 18.31
N ASP A 7 16.98 17.64 18.27
CA ASP A 7 16.20 16.41 18.07
C ASP A 7 16.53 15.87 16.66
N SER A 8 17.54 15.03 16.60
CA SER A 8 18.10 14.40 15.40
C SER A 8 17.23 13.24 14.91
N ARG A 9 16.06 13.02 15.51
CA ARG A 9 15.14 11.98 15.07
C ARG A 9 14.51 12.39 13.74
N PRO A 10 14.54 11.50 12.72
CA PRO A 10 13.89 11.79 11.46
C PRO A 10 12.43 12.12 11.72
N LYS A 11 12.01 13.35 11.37
CA LYS A 11 10.63 13.82 11.52
C LYS A 11 9.74 12.89 10.70
N ARG A 12 9.09 11.94 11.39
CA ARG A 12 8.09 11.02 10.82
C ARG A 12 6.78 11.79 10.69
N LEU A 13 6.09 11.58 9.58
CA LEU A 13 4.77 12.19 9.38
C LEU A 13 3.75 11.36 10.17
N LEU A 14 3.44 11.80 11.39
CA LEU A 14 2.54 11.09 12.30
C LEU A 14 1.15 10.86 11.67
N SER A 15 0.64 11.84 10.91
CA SER A 15 -0.64 11.72 10.19
C SER A 15 -0.60 10.60 9.14
N LEU A 16 0.51 10.47 8.40
CA LEU A 16 0.69 9.43 7.39
C LEU A 16 0.77 8.05 8.03
N ASP A 17 1.51 7.94 9.14
CA ASP A 17 1.64 6.68 9.88
C ASP A 17 0.31 6.27 10.55
N ALA A 18 -0.44 7.23 11.11
CA ALA A 18 -1.76 6.99 11.69
C ALA A 18 -2.79 6.54 10.66
N LEU A 19 -2.83 7.20 9.49
CA LEU A 19 -3.78 6.86 8.43
C LEU A 19 -3.47 5.48 7.81
N ARG A 20 -2.19 5.12 7.69
CA ARG A 20 -1.81 3.75 7.29
C ARG A 20 -2.21 2.71 8.32
N GLY A 21 -2.04 3.01 9.60
CA GLY A 21 -2.46 2.13 10.69
C GLY A 21 -3.97 1.90 10.65
N PHE A 22 -4.74 2.95 10.36
CA PHE A 22 -6.18 2.88 10.13
C PHE A 22 -6.52 1.95 8.96
N ASP A 23 -5.87 2.11 7.79
CA ASP A 23 -6.11 1.22 6.64
C ASP A 23 -5.77 -0.24 6.94
N MET A 24 -4.62 -0.48 7.59
CA MET A 24 -4.20 -1.83 7.98
C MET A 24 -5.16 -2.47 8.98
N PHE A 25 -5.76 -1.69 9.88
CA PHE A 25 -6.78 -2.19 10.81
C PHE A 25 -8.02 -2.70 10.06
N TRP A 26 -8.52 -1.94 9.08
CA TRP A 26 -9.67 -2.37 8.29
C TRP A 26 -9.35 -3.56 7.40
N ILE A 27 -8.22 -3.55 6.69
CA ILE A 27 -7.77 -4.67 5.84
C ILE A 27 -7.56 -5.96 6.64
N ALA A 28 -7.16 -5.87 7.91
CA ALA A 28 -6.98 -7.04 8.78
C ALA A 28 -8.31 -7.68 9.24
N GLY A 29 -9.47 -7.09 8.91
CA GLY A 29 -10.78 -7.60 9.29
C GLY A 29 -11.46 -6.79 10.39
N GLY A 30 -11.18 -5.48 10.46
CA GLY A 30 -11.86 -4.56 11.38
C GLY A 30 -13.38 -4.55 11.22
N GLU A 31 -13.91 -4.90 10.04
CA GLU A 31 -15.36 -4.99 9.84
C GLU A 31 -16.05 -6.03 10.73
N ASN A 32 -15.35 -7.12 11.07
CA ASN A 32 -15.94 -8.24 11.81
C ASN A 32 -16.45 -7.83 13.19
N ILE A 33 -15.83 -6.82 13.81
CA ILE A 33 -16.26 -6.26 15.09
C ILE A 33 -17.67 -5.67 14.96
N PHE A 34 -17.93 -4.93 13.89
CA PHE A 34 -19.21 -4.27 13.68
C PHE A 34 -20.30 -5.23 13.20
N HIS A 35 -19.95 -6.23 12.38
CA HIS A 35 -20.87 -7.31 12.01
C HIS A 35 -21.30 -8.12 13.25
N SER A 36 -20.35 -8.50 14.10
CA SER A 36 -20.64 -9.23 15.34
C SER A 36 -21.46 -8.41 16.34
N LEU A 37 -21.17 -7.10 16.43
CA LEU A 37 -21.91 -6.19 17.31
C LEU A 37 -23.34 -5.98 16.82
N ALA A 38 -23.55 -5.82 15.51
CA ALA A 38 -24.87 -5.66 14.92
C ALA A 38 -25.74 -6.90 15.17
N GLU A 39 -25.17 -8.09 15.01
CA GLU A 39 -25.85 -9.37 15.25
C GLU A 39 -26.18 -9.57 16.74
N ALA A 40 -25.27 -9.21 17.65
CA ALA A 40 -25.46 -9.40 19.08
C ALA A 40 -26.41 -8.38 19.74
N THR A 41 -26.41 -7.12 19.27
CA THR A 41 -27.13 -6.03 19.96
C THR A 41 -28.36 -5.52 19.22
N GLY A 42 -28.47 -5.76 17.92
CA GLY A 42 -29.52 -5.16 17.08
C GLY A 42 -29.51 -3.64 17.06
N TRP A 43 -28.43 -3.00 17.53
CA TRP A 43 -28.33 -1.55 17.61
C TRP A 43 -28.30 -0.94 16.21
N THR A 44 -29.22 -0.01 15.93
CA THR A 44 -29.36 0.64 14.62
C THR A 44 -28.05 1.27 14.14
N GLY A 45 -27.24 1.84 15.03
CA GLY A 45 -25.93 2.38 14.68
C GLY A 45 -24.92 1.31 14.25
N ALA A 46 -24.91 0.14 14.89
CA ALA A 46 -24.05 -0.97 14.49
C ALA A 46 -24.48 -1.55 13.14
N ILE A 47 -25.79 -1.65 12.88
CA ILE A 47 -26.32 -2.14 11.60
C ILE A 47 -25.91 -1.21 10.45
N LEU A 48 -26.07 0.10 10.61
CA LEU A 48 -25.64 1.08 9.59
C LEU A 48 -24.13 1.03 9.33
N MET A 49 -23.33 0.87 10.38
CA MET A 49 -21.87 0.73 10.26
C MET A 49 -21.50 -0.56 9.55
N ALA A 50 -22.12 -1.68 9.91
CA ALA A 50 -21.91 -2.97 9.26
C ALA A 50 -22.28 -2.92 7.76
N GLU A 51 -23.34 -2.19 7.40
CA GLU A 51 -23.72 -2.00 6.00
C GLU A 51 -22.66 -1.20 5.22
N GLN A 52 -22.07 -0.17 5.81
CA GLN A 52 -20.98 0.60 5.19
C GLN A 52 -19.65 -0.17 5.08
N LEU A 53 -19.49 -1.22 5.89
CA LEU A 53 -18.33 -2.10 5.91
C LEU A 53 -18.53 -3.36 5.04
N SER A 54 -19.69 -3.49 4.41
CA SER A 54 -19.97 -4.56 3.45
C SER A 54 -19.66 -4.13 2.02
N HIS A 55 -19.26 -5.08 1.17
CA HIS A 55 -19.05 -4.82 -0.24
C HIS A 55 -20.36 -5.00 -1.04
N PRO A 56 -20.75 -4.02 -1.88
CA PRO A 56 -21.84 -4.22 -2.83
C PRO A 56 -21.41 -5.22 -3.92
N GLU A 57 -22.31 -6.12 -4.32
CA GLU A 57 -21.96 -7.20 -5.26
C GLU A 57 -21.60 -6.71 -6.68
N TRP A 58 -22.14 -5.57 -7.11
CA TRP A 58 -21.93 -5.07 -8.47
C TRP A 58 -22.04 -3.55 -8.60
N ASN A 59 -23.23 -3.00 -8.32
CA ASN A 59 -23.52 -1.58 -8.44
C ASN A 59 -23.74 -1.00 -7.05
N GLY A 60 -22.83 -0.13 -6.62
CA GLY A 60 -22.89 0.51 -5.33
C GLY A 60 -21.55 1.12 -4.98
N PHE A 61 -21.54 1.91 -3.93
CA PHE A 61 -20.32 2.46 -3.35
C PHE A 61 -20.50 2.51 -1.85
N ARG A 62 -19.57 1.89 -1.13
CA ARG A 62 -19.54 1.87 0.33
C ARG A 62 -18.23 2.45 0.82
N ALA A 63 -18.23 2.94 2.06
CA ALA A 63 -17.03 3.53 2.65
C ALA A 63 -15.83 2.57 2.63
N TYR A 64 -16.08 1.26 2.79
CA TYR A 64 -15.04 0.23 2.78
C TYR A 64 -14.30 0.10 1.43
N ASP A 65 -14.97 0.42 0.31
CA ASP A 65 -14.36 0.39 -1.03
C ASP A 65 -13.21 1.40 -1.18
N LEU A 66 -13.16 2.45 -0.34
CA LEU A 66 -12.11 3.46 -0.35
C LEU A 66 -10.81 3.02 0.35
N ILE A 67 -10.85 1.99 1.20
CA ILE A 67 -9.69 1.57 1.99
C ILE A 67 -8.53 1.15 1.08
N PHE A 68 -8.82 0.37 0.03
CA PHE A 68 -7.77 -0.11 -0.87
C PHE A 68 -7.16 1.00 -1.75
N PRO A 69 -7.96 1.87 -2.43
CA PRO A 69 -7.43 3.05 -3.12
C PRO A 69 -6.62 3.98 -2.20
N LEU A 70 -7.10 4.21 -0.97
CA LEU A 70 -6.40 5.03 0.01
C LEU A 70 -5.05 4.41 0.37
N PHE A 71 -5.01 3.12 0.66
CA PHE A 71 -3.77 2.41 0.95
C PHE A 71 -2.75 2.54 -0.19
N LEU A 72 -3.17 2.35 -1.44
CA LEU A 72 -2.31 2.51 -2.61
C LEU A 72 -1.77 3.94 -2.75
N PHE A 73 -2.63 4.93 -2.55
CA PHE A 73 -2.25 6.34 -2.57
C PHE A 73 -1.19 6.65 -1.49
N LEU A 74 -1.42 6.22 -0.25
CA LEU A 74 -0.48 6.43 0.86
C LEU A 74 0.82 5.67 0.67
N ALA A 75 0.80 4.50 0.04
CA ALA A 75 2.01 3.78 -0.34
C ALA A 75 2.84 4.63 -1.32
N GLY A 76 2.22 5.16 -2.37
CA GLY A 76 2.86 6.01 -3.37
C GLY A 76 3.40 7.32 -2.81
N VAL A 77 2.60 8.08 -2.06
CA VAL A 77 2.98 9.38 -1.48
C VAL A 77 4.15 9.26 -0.51
N SER A 78 4.37 8.10 0.11
CA SER A 78 5.50 7.89 1.02
C SER A 78 6.84 7.61 0.34
N THR A 79 6.83 7.24 -0.94
CA THR A 79 8.04 6.89 -1.66
C THR A 79 8.99 8.09 -1.72
N PRO A 80 8.58 9.31 -2.11
CA PRO A 80 9.43 10.49 -2.10
C PRO A 80 10.02 10.79 -0.71
N PHE A 81 9.23 10.69 0.35
CA PHE A 81 9.70 10.98 1.71
C PHE A 81 10.75 9.99 2.21
N SER A 82 10.63 8.71 1.82
CA SER A 82 11.54 7.65 2.28
C SER A 82 12.76 7.49 1.38
N LEU A 83 12.57 7.48 0.06
CA LEU A 83 13.62 7.31 -0.93
C LEU A 83 14.35 8.63 -1.21
N GLY A 84 13.62 9.75 -1.32
CA GLY A 84 14.21 11.08 -1.50
C GLY A 84 15.14 11.45 -0.35
N ARG A 85 14.73 11.21 0.90
CA ARG A 85 15.60 11.42 2.08
C ARG A 85 16.89 10.59 2.02
N ARG A 86 16.83 9.34 1.53
CA ARG A 86 18.03 8.50 1.39
C ARG A 86 18.95 9.00 0.28
N ILE A 87 18.38 9.51 -0.81
CA ILE A 87 19.13 10.14 -1.89
C ILE A 87 19.83 11.41 -1.38
N GLU A 88 19.12 12.27 -0.62
CA GLU A 88 19.68 13.47 0.01
C GLU A 88 20.80 13.16 1.01
N GLN A 89 20.69 12.03 1.73
CA GLN A 89 21.73 11.52 2.63
C GLN A 89 22.94 10.91 1.90
N GLY A 90 22.99 10.96 0.57
CA GLY A 90 24.10 10.45 -0.22
C GLY A 90 24.15 8.93 -0.33
N ALA A 91 23.03 8.23 -0.12
CA ALA A 91 23.00 6.78 -0.27
C ALA A 91 23.31 6.38 -1.72
N ASP A 92 24.08 5.30 -1.87
CA ASP A 92 24.43 4.76 -3.18
C ASP A 92 23.18 4.31 -3.96
N ARG A 93 23.08 4.73 -5.22
CA ARG A 93 21.94 4.46 -6.09
C ARG A 93 21.79 2.97 -6.39
N SER A 94 22.89 2.23 -6.53
CA SER A 94 22.85 0.78 -6.78
C SER A 94 22.32 0.02 -5.56
N GLN A 95 22.74 0.41 -4.36
CA GLN A 95 22.17 -0.13 -3.12
C GLN A 95 20.67 0.16 -2.96
N LEU A 96 20.22 1.36 -3.33
CA LEU A 96 18.79 1.70 -3.32
C LEU A 96 18.01 0.85 -4.33
N LEU A 97 18.50 0.74 -5.56
CA LEU A 97 17.89 -0.09 -6.60
C LEU A 97 17.76 -1.55 -6.15
N ARG A 98 18.82 -2.13 -5.59
CA ARG A 98 18.80 -3.52 -5.10
C ARG A 98 17.71 -3.71 -4.04
N LYS A 99 17.56 -2.77 -3.10
CA LYS A 99 16.52 -2.84 -2.06
C LYS A 99 15.11 -2.71 -2.66
N ILE A 100 14.92 -1.85 -3.65
CA ILE A 100 13.65 -1.68 -4.36
C ILE A 100 13.25 -2.98 -5.07
N ILE A 101 14.17 -3.57 -5.84
CA ILE A 101 13.94 -4.82 -6.57
C ILE A 101 13.68 -5.97 -5.60
N GLN A 102 14.50 -6.13 -4.57
CA GLN A 102 14.32 -7.18 -3.56
C GLN A 102 12.93 -7.09 -2.93
N ARG A 103 12.50 -5.91 -2.48
CA ARG A 103 11.17 -5.73 -1.90
C ARG A 103 10.06 -6.04 -2.90
N GLY A 104 10.17 -5.58 -4.14
CA GLY A 104 9.20 -5.86 -5.20
C GLY A 104 9.06 -7.35 -5.47
N LEU A 105 10.18 -8.04 -5.67
CA LEU A 105 10.20 -9.49 -5.92
C LEU A 105 9.74 -10.30 -4.71
N THR A 106 10.06 -9.88 -3.48
CA THR A 106 9.54 -10.52 -2.26
C THR A 106 8.01 -10.45 -2.23
N LEU A 107 7.41 -9.30 -2.54
CA LEU A 107 5.94 -9.17 -2.56
C LEU A 107 5.30 -10.00 -3.68
N VAL A 108 5.96 -10.11 -4.84
CA VAL A 108 5.52 -10.99 -5.93
C VAL A 108 5.56 -12.45 -5.50
N LEU A 109 6.67 -12.89 -4.91
CA LEU A 109 6.85 -14.26 -4.42
C LEU A 109 5.79 -14.58 -3.37
N LEU A 110 5.59 -13.70 -2.39
CA LEU A 110 4.55 -13.85 -1.37
C LEU A 110 3.15 -13.89 -1.98
N GLY A 111 2.89 -13.09 -3.02
CA GLY A 111 1.62 -13.10 -3.74
C GLY A 111 1.35 -14.41 -4.48
N ILE A 112 2.38 -15.03 -5.06
CA ILE A 112 2.29 -16.35 -5.69
C ILE A 112 2.04 -17.43 -4.64
N ILE A 113 2.80 -17.43 -3.54
CA ILE A 113 2.62 -18.39 -2.44
C ILE A 113 1.22 -18.26 -1.84
N TYR A 114 0.76 -17.04 -1.57
CA TYR A 114 -0.58 -16.80 -1.02
C TYR A 114 -1.69 -17.38 -1.90
N ASN A 115 -1.56 -17.26 -3.22
CA ASN A 115 -2.57 -17.74 -4.16
C ASN A 115 -2.55 -19.26 -4.41
N ASN A 116 -1.39 -19.90 -4.26
CA ASN A 116 -1.20 -21.31 -4.64
C ASN A 116 -0.96 -22.23 -3.43
N GLY A 117 -0.79 -21.65 -2.24
CA GLY A 117 -0.33 -22.36 -1.06
C GLY A 117 1.15 -22.74 -1.14
N LEU A 118 1.53 -23.75 -0.36
CA LEU A 118 2.86 -24.37 -0.41
C LEU A 118 2.90 -25.59 -1.34
N GLU A 119 1.82 -25.84 -2.08
CA GLU A 119 1.71 -26.97 -3.00
C GLU A 119 2.35 -26.64 -4.35
N ILE A 120 3.20 -27.54 -4.84
CA ILE A 120 3.80 -27.42 -6.17
C ILE A 120 2.78 -27.92 -7.19
N LYS A 121 2.04 -27.00 -7.81
CA LYS A 121 1.08 -27.29 -8.88
C LYS A 121 1.73 -27.13 -10.26
N PRO A 122 1.22 -27.81 -11.31
CA PRO A 122 1.61 -27.56 -12.68
C PRO A 122 1.43 -26.07 -13.04
N LEU A 123 2.33 -25.51 -13.87
CA LEU A 123 2.29 -24.10 -14.31
C LEU A 123 0.93 -23.67 -14.89
N SER A 124 0.19 -24.62 -15.50
CA SER A 124 -1.15 -24.40 -16.06
C SER A 124 -2.23 -24.17 -15.00
N GLU A 125 -2.02 -24.63 -13.77
CA GLU A 125 -2.97 -24.53 -12.65
C GLU A 125 -2.56 -23.45 -11.65
N MET A 126 -1.38 -22.84 -11.84
CA MET A 126 -0.88 -21.80 -10.97
C MET A 126 -1.63 -20.47 -11.16
N ARG A 127 -2.14 -19.92 -10.06
CA ARG A 127 -2.85 -18.65 -10.04
C ARG A 127 -1.89 -17.49 -9.78
N PHE A 128 -1.34 -16.93 -10.84
CA PHE A 128 -0.38 -15.80 -10.78
C PHE A 128 -0.97 -14.45 -10.39
N PRO A 129 -2.20 -14.06 -10.80
CA PRO A 129 -2.73 -12.74 -10.48
C PRO A 129 -3.02 -12.60 -8.97
N SER A 130 -2.16 -11.87 -8.26
CA SER A 130 -2.33 -11.54 -6.85
C SER A 130 -2.29 -10.03 -6.66
N VAL A 131 -3.19 -9.49 -5.82
CA VAL A 131 -3.17 -8.08 -5.42
C VAL A 131 -1.81 -7.73 -4.82
N LEU A 132 -1.26 -8.62 -3.97
CA LEU A 132 0.04 -8.45 -3.34
C LEU A 132 1.19 -8.37 -4.35
N ALA A 133 1.13 -9.19 -5.40
CA ALA A 133 2.13 -9.14 -6.48
C ALA A 133 2.01 -7.86 -7.32
N ARG A 134 0.76 -7.42 -7.61
CA ARG A 134 0.50 -6.18 -8.35
C ARG A 134 1.04 -4.95 -7.62
N ILE A 135 0.78 -4.83 -6.31
CA ILE A 135 1.31 -3.71 -5.52
C ILE A 135 2.84 -3.76 -5.42
N GLY A 136 3.42 -4.97 -5.38
CA GLY A 136 4.87 -5.17 -5.40
C GLY A 136 5.51 -4.67 -6.69
N LEU A 137 4.97 -5.07 -7.85
CA LEU A 137 5.47 -4.65 -9.16
C LEU A 137 5.24 -3.16 -9.41
N ALA A 138 4.01 -2.68 -9.20
CA ALA A 138 3.67 -1.26 -9.41
C ALA A 138 4.55 -0.36 -8.53
N GLY A 139 4.70 -0.69 -7.24
CA GLY A 139 5.56 0.03 -6.33
C GLY A 139 7.04 -0.03 -6.72
N MET A 140 7.52 -1.18 -7.22
CA MET A 140 8.90 -1.34 -7.70
C MET A 140 9.18 -0.42 -8.89
N PHE A 141 8.34 -0.47 -9.93
CA PHE A 141 8.51 0.39 -11.12
C PHE A 141 8.38 1.87 -10.79
N ALA A 142 7.40 2.26 -9.96
CA ALA A 142 7.24 3.64 -9.52
C ALA A 142 8.50 4.17 -8.79
N GLN A 143 9.10 3.36 -7.90
CA GLN A 143 10.34 3.71 -7.21
C GLN A 143 11.55 3.79 -8.15
N ILE A 144 11.65 2.91 -9.15
CA ILE A 144 12.71 2.96 -10.17
C ILE A 144 12.57 4.23 -11.01
N ILE A 145 11.35 4.58 -11.44
CA ILE A 145 11.08 5.82 -12.16
C ILE A 145 11.50 7.03 -11.30
N TYR A 146 11.13 7.04 -10.03
CA TYR A 146 11.53 8.11 -9.11
C TYR A 146 13.06 8.20 -8.92
N LEU A 147 13.77 7.07 -8.88
CA LEU A 147 15.22 7.03 -8.65
C LEU A 147 16.02 7.61 -9.83
N TYR A 148 15.60 7.34 -11.07
CA TYR A 148 16.40 7.65 -12.27
C TYR A 148 15.90 8.86 -13.08
N PHE A 149 14.62 9.22 -12.98
CA PHE A 149 14.05 10.26 -13.83
C PHE A 149 13.85 11.57 -13.07
N SER A 150 14.05 12.68 -13.78
CA SER A 150 13.77 14.03 -13.28
C SER A 150 12.26 14.25 -13.10
N THR A 151 11.86 15.24 -12.30
CA THR A 151 10.45 15.55 -12.03
C THR A 151 9.63 15.77 -13.32
N LYS A 152 10.23 16.40 -14.34
CA LYS A 152 9.59 16.59 -15.65
C LYS A 152 9.29 15.25 -16.33
N ALA A 153 10.26 14.34 -16.33
CA ALA A 153 10.08 13.01 -16.90
C ALA A 153 9.13 12.13 -16.08
N GLN A 154 9.04 12.34 -14.75
CA GLN A 154 8.05 11.67 -13.91
C GLN A 154 6.62 12.06 -14.29
N TYR A 155 6.35 13.33 -14.62
CA TYR A 155 5.04 13.75 -15.14
C TYR A 155 4.72 13.12 -16.49
N ILE A 156 5.72 13.00 -17.38
CA ILE A 156 5.54 12.31 -18.67
C ILE A 156 5.17 10.85 -18.43
N TRP A 157 5.91 10.14 -17.57
CA TRP A 157 5.57 8.76 -17.20
C TRP A 157 4.17 8.64 -16.62
N PHE A 158 3.78 9.55 -15.72
CA PHE A 158 2.43 9.55 -15.13
C PHE A 158 1.34 9.69 -16.20
N VAL A 159 1.44 10.70 -17.08
CA VAL A 159 0.44 10.93 -18.13
C VAL A 159 0.42 9.77 -19.14
N SER A 160 1.58 9.26 -19.55
CA SER A 160 1.67 8.14 -20.48
C SER A 160 1.07 6.85 -19.91
N LEU A 161 1.28 6.57 -18.63
CA LEU A 161 0.68 5.40 -17.97
C LEU A 161 -0.83 5.56 -17.77
N LEU A 162 -1.31 6.78 -17.51
CA LEU A 162 -2.73 7.08 -17.35
C LEU A 162 -3.51 6.95 -18.67
N LEU A 163 -2.92 7.43 -19.78
CA LEU A 163 -3.56 7.40 -21.10
C LEU A 163 -3.36 6.08 -21.84
N GLY A 164 -2.29 5.35 -21.52
CA GLY A 164 -1.94 4.08 -22.17
C GLY A 164 -2.56 2.84 -21.51
N TYR A 165 -3.18 2.98 -20.35
CA TYR A 165 -3.94 1.92 -19.67
C TYR A 165 -5.40 1.93 -20.14
#